data_AF-A0A0L7QQ05-F1
#
_entry.id   AF-A0A0L7QQ05-F1
#
_cell.length_a   1.000
_cell.length_b   1.000
_cell.length_c   1.000
_cell.angle_alpha   90.00
_cell.angle_beta   90.00
_cell.angle_gamma   90.00
#
_symmetry.space_group_name_H-M   'P 1'
#
loop_
_entity.id
_entity.type
_entity.pdbx_description
1 polymer ?
#
loop_
_entity_poly.entity_id
_entity_poly.type
_entity_poly.pdbx_seq_one_letter_code
_entity_poly.pdbx_strand_id
1 'polypeptide(L)'
;MNAYKVQLVQELKPHDHPMRFRFAQWAEDRLIEDEHFYRKIIFSDEAHFHLGGYVNKQNCRIWGSENVHVIVEKPMHPQRVTVVWCGF
;
A
#
# COMPACT_ATOMS: atom_id res chain seq x y z
N MET A 1 -27.58 -9.51 -5.72
CA MET A 1 -26.89 -8.57 -4.82
C MET A 1 -25.51 -9.14 -4.57
N ASN A 2 -24.47 -8.42 -4.97
CA ASN A 2 -23.08 -8.87 -4.92
C ASN A 2 -22.33 -8.11 -3.83
N ALA A 3 -21.33 -8.77 -3.25
CA ALA A 3 -20.44 -8.16 -2.27
C ALA A 3 -19.21 -7.56 -2.97
N TYR A 4 -19.04 -6.25 -2.84
CA TYR A 4 -17.90 -5.52 -3.37
C TYR A 4 -16.91 -5.23 -2.26
N LYS A 5 -15.63 -5.54 -2.51
CA LYS A 5 -14.54 -5.32 -1.56
C LYS A 5 -13.99 -3.91 -1.74
N VAL A 6 -13.85 -3.20 -0.63
CA VAL A 6 -13.24 -1.86 -0.63
C VAL A 6 -11.74 -1.98 -0.89
N GLN A 7 -11.26 -1.25 -1.90
CA GLN A 7 -9.85 -1.09 -2.20
C GLN A 7 -9.38 0.28 -1.68
N LEU A 8 -8.30 0.32 -0.90
CA LEU A 8 -7.58 1.57 -0.70
C LEU A 8 -6.44 1.58 -1.70
N VAL A 9 -6.46 2.61 -2.53
CA VAL A 9 -5.39 2.94 -3.46
C VAL A 9 -4.80 4.28 -3.04
N GLN A 10 -3.52 4.47 -3.34
CA GLN A 10 -2.92 5.79 -3.32
C GLN A 10 -3.00 6.36 -4.72
N GLU A 11 -3.25 7.67 -4.80
CA GLU A 11 -3.18 8.39 -6.06
C GLU A 11 -1.74 8.37 -6.56
N LEU A 12 -1.54 7.81 -7.76
CA LEU A 12 -0.26 7.82 -8.46
C LEU A 12 -0.22 9.06 -9.36
N LYS A 13 0.79 9.90 -9.15
CA LYS A 13 1.02 11.05 -10.02
C LYS A 13 1.72 10.60 -11.30
N PRO A 14 1.57 11.32 -12.42
CA PRO A 14 2.27 11.00 -13.67
C PRO A 14 3.79 10.86 -13.52
N HIS A 15 4.39 11.58 -12.57
CA HIS A 15 5.81 11.50 -12.26
C HIS A 15 6.23 10.21 -11.52
N ASP A 16 5.32 9.57 -10.80
CA ASP A 16 5.63 8.37 -10.03
C ASP A 16 5.87 7.16 -10.94
N HIS A 17 5.19 7.12 -12.10
CA HIS A 17 5.34 6.05 -13.08
C HIS A 17 6.80 5.86 -13.57
N PRO A 18 7.50 6.89 -14.09
CA PRO A 18 8.88 6.74 -14.50
C PRO A 18 9.83 6.48 -13.32
N MET A 19 9.56 7.01 -12.12
CA MET A 19 10.39 6.72 -10.94
C MET A 19 10.29 5.26 -10.53
N ARG A 20 9.08 4.70 -10.50
CA ARG A 20 8.86 3.27 -10.21
C ARG A 20 9.49 2.37 -11.25
N PHE A 21 9.41 2.75 -12.52
CA PHE A 21 10.05 2.01 -13.61
C PHE A 21 11.58 1.99 -13.46
N ARG A 22 12.20 3.15 -13.21
CA ARG A 22 13.66 3.25 -12.98
C ARG A 22 14.11 2.41 -11.79
N PHE A 23 13.34 2.41 -10.70
CA PHE A 23 13.64 1.57 -9.54
C PHE A 23 13.59 0.07 -9.90
N ALA A 24 12.58 -0.35 -10.68
CA ALA A 24 12.47 -1.74 -11.11
C ALA A 24 13.66 -2.17 -11.99
N GLN A 25 14.08 -1.33 -12.94
CA GLN A 25 15.27 -1.60 -13.77
C GLN A 25 16.54 -1.71 -12.93
N TRP A 26 16.74 -0.76 -12.00
CA TRP A 26 17.89 -0.81 -11.09
C TRP A 26 17.90 -2.07 -10.22
N ALA A 27 16.74 -2.50 -9.72
CA ALA A 27 16.64 -3.71 -8.90
C ALA A 27 16.94 -4.99 -9.72
N GLU A 28 16.52 -5.02 -10.98
CA GLU A 28 16.83 -6.11 -11.92
C GLU A 28 18.33 -6.18 -12.22
N ASP A 29 18.97 -5.06 -12.54
CA ASP A 29 20.41 -4.99 -12.78
C ASP A 29 21.21 -5.50 -11.57
N ARG A 30 20.77 -5.15 -10.35
CA ARG A 30 21.42 -5.62 -9.11
C ARG A 30 21.27 -7.11 -8.86
N LEU A 31 20.16 -7.71 -9.29
CA LEU A 31 19.95 -9.15 -9.21
C LEU A 31 20.75 -9.91 -10.28
N ILE A 32 21.03 -9.28 -11.43
CA ILE A 32 21.92 -9.84 -12.46
C ILE A 32 23.37 -9.82 -11.96
N GLU A 33 23.82 -8.74 -11.32
CA GLU A 33 25.18 -8.64 -10.77
C GLU A 33 25.41 -9.57 -9.58
N ASP A 34 24.40 -9.73 -8.72
CA ASP A 34 24.44 -10.60 -7.55
C ASP A 34 23.07 -11.26 -7.31
N GLU A 35 22.99 -12.55 -7.62
CA GLU A 35 21.77 -13.34 -7.44
C GLU A 35 21.23 -13.29 -6.00
N HIS A 36 22.10 -13.07 -5.01
CA HIS A 36 21.74 -13.02 -3.59
C HIS A 36 21.59 -11.59 -3.05
N PHE A 37 21.56 -10.58 -3.92
CA PHE A 37 21.43 -9.17 -3.52
C PHE A 37 20.21 -8.92 -2.61
N TYR A 38 19.09 -9.60 -2.87
CA TYR A 38 17.87 -9.49 -2.05
C TYR A 38 18.09 -9.83 -0.57
N ARG A 39 19.08 -10.69 -0.23
CA ARG A 39 19.40 -11.05 1.16
C ARG A 39 20.20 -9.97 1.89
N LYS A 40 20.78 -9.03 1.15
CA LYS A 40 21.54 -7.89 1.70
C LYS A 40 20.63 -6.69 1.98
N ILE A 41 19.36 -6.74 1.57
CA ILE A 41 18.40 -5.66 1.78
C ILE A 41 17.63 -5.94 3.06
N ILE A 42 17.78 -5.04 4.04
CA ILE A 42 16.94 -5.00 5.23
C ILE A 42 15.82 -3.99 4.96
N PHE A 43 14.59 -4.49 4.88
CA PHE A 43 13.43 -3.63 4.76
C PHE A 43 12.96 -3.20 6.15
N SER A 44 12.68 -1.91 6.29
CA SER A 44 11.97 -1.38 7.44
C SER A 44 10.68 -0.73 6.97
N ASP A 45 9.64 -0.86 7.77
CA ASP A 45 8.35 -0.22 7.52
C ASP A 45 7.80 0.37 8.81
N GLU A 46 7.01 1.43 8.67
CA GLU A 46 6.31 2.07 9.77
C GLU A 46 4.82 1.78 9.64
N ALA A 47 4.28 1.03 10.60
CA ALA A 47 2.86 0.73 10.66
C ALA A 47 2.14 1.63 11.68
N HIS A 48 1.04 2.25 11.25
CA HIS A 48 0.15 2.99 12.14
C HIS A 48 -1.10 2.16 12.48
N PHE A 49 -1.40 2.03 13.77
CA PHE A 49 -2.62 1.39 14.24
C PHE A 49 -3.64 2.43 14.69
N HIS A 50 -4.91 2.17 14.38
CA HIS A 50 -6.02 3.02 14.78
C HIS A 50 -6.84 2.30 15.83
N LEU A 51 -6.97 2.89 17.02
CA LEU A 51 -7.79 2.33 18.10
C LEU A 51 -9.29 2.62 17.92
N GLY A 52 -9.65 3.56 17.03
CA GLY A 52 -11.00 4.12 16.91
C GLY A 52 -11.85 3.61 15.74
N GLY A 53 -11.95 2.28 15.54
CA GLY A 53 -12.98 1.71 14.65
C GLY A 53 -12.92 2.17 13.18
N TYR A 54 -11.72 2.48 12.68
CA TYR A 54 -11.55 2.78 11.26
C TYR A 54 -11.98 1.56 10.42
N VAL A 55 -12.50 1.80 9.22
CA VAL A 55 -13.03 0.75 8.34
C VAL A 55 -11.99 -0.38 8.19
N ASN A 56 -12.27 -1.53 8.81
CA ASN A 56 -11.45 -2.71 8.63
C ASN A 56 -11.70 -3.24 7.22
N LYS A 57 -10.73 -3.01 6.32
CA LYS A 57 -10.78 -3.38 4.89
C LYS A 57 -10.99 -4.88 4.67
N GLN A 58 -10.63 -5.72 5.63
CA GLN A 58 -10.87 -7.17 5.52
C GLN A 58 -12.34 -7.53 5.75
N ASN A 59 -13.01 -6.79 6.64
CA ASN A 59 -14.40 -7.09 7.03
C ASN A 59 -15.44 -6.17 6.38
N CYS A 60 -15.02 -5.05 5.77
CA CYS A 60 -15.93 -4.12 5.12
C CYS A 60 -16.28 -4.57 3.69
N ARG A 61 -17.56 -4.89 3.47
CA ARG A 61 -18.13 -5.22 2.16
C ARG A 61 -19.31 -4.31 1.89
N ILE A 62 -19.37 -3.77 0.67
CA ILE A 62 -20.51 -3.00 0.18
C ILE A 62 -21.40 -3.97 -0.60
N TRP A 63 -22.68 -4.05 -0.24
CA TRP A 63 -23.64 -4.92 -0.91
C TRP A 63 -24.48 -4.08 -1.87
N GLY A 64 -24.57 -4.50 -3.14
CA GLY A 64 -25.33 -3.78 -4.16
C GLY A 64 -25.68 -4.67 -5.35
N SER A 65 -26.60 -4.22 -6.21
CA SER A 65 -26.83 -4.85 -7.52
C SER A 65 -25.65 -4.61 -8.47
N GLU A 66 -24.99 -3.45 -8.36
CA GLU A 66 -23.90 -3.00 -9.22
C GLU A 66 -22.75 -2.41 -8.39
N ASN A 67 -21.55 -2.33 -8.97
CA ASN A 67 -20.41 -1.69 -8.34
C ASN A 67 -20.54 -0.16 -8.47
N VAL A 68 -20.64 0.54 -7.34
CA VAL A 68 -20.92 1.98 -7.33
C VAL A 68 -19.69 2.82 -7.75
N HIS A 69 -18.50 2.21 -7.88
CA HIS A 69 -17.24 2.89 -8.25
C HIS A 69 -16.96 4.17 -7.46
N VAL A 70 -17.45 4.25 -6.22
CA VAL A 70 -17.30 5.44 -5.37
C VAL A 70 -15.88 5.50 -4.83
N ILE A 71 -15.19 6.59 -5.14
CA ILE A 71 -13.88 6.93 -4.59
C ILE A 71 -14.13 7.93 -3.46
N VAL A 72 -13.71 7.58 -2.24
CA VAL A 72 -13.74 8.49 -1.09
C VAL A 72 -12.32 8.87 -0.75
N GLU A 73 -11.96 10.12 -1.06
CA GLU A 73 -10.67 10.68 -0.68
C GLU A 73 -10.64 10.97 0.81
N LYS A 74 -9.59 10.52 1.48
CA LYS A 74 -9.32 10.83 2.88
C LYS A 74 -7.86 11.21 3.03
N PRO A 75 -7.53 12.15 3.93
CA PRO A 75 -6.14 12.50 4.19
C PRO A 75 -5.35 11.25 4.60
N MET A 76 -4.12 11.14 4.08
CA MET A 76 -3.25 9.99 4.35
C MET A 76 -2.87 9.87 5.84
N HIS A 77 -2.86 11.01 6.56
CA HIS A 77 -2.46 11.12 7.96
C HIS A 77 -3.53 11.78 8.85
N PRO A 78 -4.65 11.12 9.18
CA PRO A 78 -5.48 11.51 10.32
C PRO A 78 -4.69 11.31 11.63
N GLN A 79 -5.11 11.96 12.72
CA GLN A 79 -4.50 11.79 14.04
C GLN A 79 -4.47 10.29 14.43
N ARG A 80 -3.27 9.76 14.66
CA ARG A 80 -2.99 8.33 14.89
C ARG A 80 -1.95 8.19 16.00
N VAL A 81 -1.96 7.04 16.68
CA VAL A 81 -0.86 6.63 17.56
C VAL A 81 0.15 5.90 16.69
N THR A 82 1.35 6.48 16.54
CA THR A 82 2.50 5.81 15.93
C THR A 82 3.23 5.00 17.01
N VAL A 83 3.77 3.84 16.63
CA VAL A 83 5.10 3.31 17.00
C VAL A 83 5.04 1.78 17.00
N VAL A 84 5.35 1.20 15.84
CA VAL A 84 6.09 -0.07 15.75
C VAL A 84 7.10 0.11 14.63
N TRP A 85 8.38 0.12 14.99
CA TRP A 85 9.49 0.03 14.02
C TRP A 85 9.89 -1.43 13.94
N CYS A 86 9.74 -2.03 12.77
CA CYS A 86 10.25 -3.38 12.49
C CYS A 86 11.24 -3.29 11.34
N GLY A 87 12.47 -3.75 11.59
CA GLY A 87 13.45 -4.09 10.56
C GLY A 87 13.75 -5.58 10.68
N PHE A 88 13.81 -6.27 9.55
CA PHE A 88 14.17 -7.69 9.47
C PHE A 88 15.53 -7.87 8.80
#